data_AF-A0A198UDX3-F1
#
_entry.id   AF-A0A198UDX3-F1
#
_cell.length_a   1.000
_cell.length_b   1.000
_cell.length_c   1.000
_cell.angle_alpha   90.00
_cell.angle_beta   90.00
_cell.angle_gamma   90.00
#
_symmetry.space_group_name_H-M   'P 1'
#
loop_
_entity.id
_entity.type
_entity.pdbx_description
1 polymer ?
#
loop_
_entity_poly.entity_id
_entity_poly.type
_entity_poly.pdbx_seq_one_letter_code
_entity_poly.pdbx_strand_id
1 'polypeptide(L)'
;MIILGTINQALDNSGVFRLQDIKTRLYRPKAFLIGDGRDDAAFIYVKVAIMKGRSDTIKEQLAKFVLSELKNVLGAYYPTLSYGVEVVDLADNYQKA
;
A
#
# COMPACT_ATOMS: atom_id res chain seq x y z
N MET A 1 -8.33 11.03 -5.08
CA MET A 1 -9.38 10.02 -4.92
C MET A 1 -9.18 8.79 -5.80
N ILE A 2 -8.72 8.95 -7.05
CA ILE A 2 -8.50 7.84 -8.01
C ILE A 2 -7.58 6.74 -7.47
N ILE A 3 -6.42 7.08 -6.89
CA ILE A 3 -5.43 6.08 -6.44
C ILE A 3 -5.95 5.10 -5.37
N LEU A 4 -6.80 5.55 -4.43
CA LEU A 4 -7.35 4.67 -3.39
C LEU A 4 -8.30 3.64 -3.98
N GLY A 5 -9.15 4.07 -4.92
CA GLY A 5 -10.05 3.18 -5.65
C GLY A 5 -9.28 2.16 -6.50
N THR A 6 -8.22 2.60 -7.19
CA THR A 6 -7.35 1.71 -7.96
C THR A 6 -6.70 0.63 -7.10
N ILE A 7 -6.14 1.00 -5.94
CA ILE A 7 -5.56 0.03 -5.02
C ILE A 7 -6.61 -0.93 -4.46
N ASN A 8 -7.81 -0.44 -4.12
CA ASN A 8 -8.90 -1.32 -3.68
C ASN A 8 -9.28 -2.35 -4.75
N GLN A 9 -9.50 -1.90 -5.98
CA GLN A 9 -9.89 -2.80 -7.07
C GLN A 9 -8.78 -3.80 -7.39
N ALA A 10 -7.53 -3.36 -7.33
CA ALA A 10 -6.42 -4.24 -7.59
C ALA A 10 -6.33 -5.33 -6.49
N LEU A 11 -6.44 -4.96 -5.21
CA LEU A 11 -6.45 -5.92 -4.11
C LEU A 11 -7.64 -6.89 -4.18
N ASP A 12 -8.80 -6.45 -4.66
CA ASP A 12 -9.94 -7.33 -4.96
C ASP A 12 -9.61 -8.32 -6.09
N ASN A 13 -9.02 -7.84 -7.18
CA ASN A 13 -8.59 -8.66 -8.32
C ASN A 13 -7.51 -9.70 -7.95
N SER A 14 -6.81 -9.54 -6.82
CA SER A 14 -5.87 -10.55 -6.31
C SER A 14 -6.55 -11.87 -5.91
N GLY A 15 -7.87 -11.86 -5.67
CA GLY A 15 -8.64 -13.00 -5.17
C GLY A 15 -8.45 -13.29 -3.68
N VAL A 16 -7.60 -12.53 -2.98
CA VAL A 16 -7.33 -12.72 -1.54
C VAL A 16 -8.38 -12.04 -0.65
N PHE A 17 -8.96 -10.95 -1.14
CA PHE A 17 -9.93 -10.11 -0.42
C PHE A 17 -11.20 -9.93 -1.26
N ARG A 18 -12.29 -9.55 -0.60
CA ARG A 18 -13.50 -9.04 -1.27
C ARG A 18 -13.50 -7.53 -1.19
N LEU A 19 -13.88 -6.85 -2.27
CA LEU A 19 -13.87 -5.39 -2.36
C LEU A 19 -14.50 -4.68 -1.15
N GLN A 20 -15.65 -5.17 -0.67
CA GLN A 20 -16.37 -4.62 0.48
C GLN A 20 -15.61 -4.66 1.81
N ASP A 21 -14.61 -5.55 1.94
CA ASP A 21 -13.80 -5.69 3.16
C ASP A 21 -12.54 -4.80 3.12
N ILE A 22 -12.24 -4.17 1.98
CA ILE A 22 -11.02 -3.37 1.76
C ILE A 22 -11.25 -1.92 2.16
N LYS A 23 -10.44 -1.43 3.10
CA LYS A 23 -10.50 -0.06 3.62
C LYS A 23 -9.15 0.61 3.42
N THR A 24 -9.11 1.64 2.59
CA THR A 24 -7.90 2.42 2.33
C THR A 24 -8.10 3.89 2.69
N ARG A 25 -6.99 4.55 3.02
CA ARG A 25 -6.95 5.95 3.41
C ARG A 25 -5.55 6.48 3.18
N LEU A 26 -5.44 7.77 2.89
CA LEU A 26 -4.17 8.45 2.62
C LEU A 26 -3.91 9.47 3.72
N TYR A 27 -2.68 9.48 4.25
CA TYR A 27 -2.20 10.52 5.14
C TYR A 27 -1.01 11.20 4.49
N ARG A 28 -1.08 12.53 4.34
CA ARG A 28 0.05 13.33 3.88
C ARG A 28 0.77 13.91 5.10
N PRO A 29 2.06 13.60 5.32
CA PRO A 29 2.80 14.22 6.41
C PRO A 29 2.94 15.73 6.19
N LYS A 30 2.87 16.51 7.27
CA LYS A 30 3.02 17.99 7.20
C LYS A 30 4.46 18.41 6.88
N ALA A 31 5.42 17.62 7.34
CA ALA A 31 6.83 17.77 7.06
C ALA A 31 7.43 16.37 6.86
N PHE A 32 8.34 16.25 5.92
CA PHE A 32 9.14 15.05 5.70
C PHE A 32 10.51 15.46 5.15
N LEU A 33 11.50 14.59 5.34
CA LEU A 33 12.85 14.74 4.81
C LEU A 33 13.29 13.36 4.31
N ILE A 34 13.83 13.29 3.09
CA ILE A 34 14.42 12.08 2.54
C ILE A 34 15.91 12.31 2.38
N GLY A 35 16.73 11.48 3.02
CA GLY A 35 18.19 11.61 2.95
C GLY A 35 18.66 12.98 3.41
N ASP A 36 19.40 13.67 2.53
CA ASP A 36 19.96 15.01 2.71
C ASP A 36 19.00 16.15 2.32
N GLY A 37 17.78 15.85 1.91
CA GLY A 37 16.74 16.86 1.69
C GLY A 37 16.66 17.45 0.29
N ARG A 38 17.02 16.69 -0.75
CA ARG A 38 16.78 17.11 -2.14
C ARG A 38 15.31 17.46 -2.40
N ASP A 39 15.08 18.59 -3.06
CA ASP A 39 13.74 19.16 -3.27
C ASP A 39 12.82 18.30 -4.17
N ASP A 40 13.40 17.42 -4.99
CA ASP A 40 12.69 16.53 -5.90
C ASP A 40 12.40 15.13 -5.30
N ALA A 41 12.84 14.90 -4.06
CA ALA A 41 12.67 13.61 -3.40
C ALA A 41 11.26 13.51 -2.80
N ALA A 42 10.54 12.45 -3.18
CA ALA A 42 9.23 12.13 -2.63
C ALA A 42 9.14 10.62 -2.33
N PHE A 43 8.20 10.25 -1.44
CA PHE A 43 7.95 8.85 -1.14
C PHE A 43 6.46 8.55 -0.98
N ILE A 44 6.10 7.30 -1.25
CA ILE A 44 4.86 6.67 -0.81
C ILE A 44 5.23 5.43 -0.02
N TYR A 45 4.68 5.31 1.19
CA TYR A 45 4.72 4.09 1.97
C TYR A 45 3.29 3.59 2.20
N VAL A 46 3.06 2.31 1.92
CA VAL A 46 1.78 1.65 2.10
C VAL A 46 1.92 0.51 3.10
N LYS A 47 1.09 0.56 4.15
CA LYS A 47 0.93 -0.53 5.10
C LYS A 47 -0.38 -1.26 4.82
N VAL A 48 -0.28 -2.52 4.42
CA VAL A 48 -1.42 -3.41 4.20
C VAL A 48 -1.58 -4.30 5.43
N ALA A 49 -2.54 -3.99 6.30
CA ALA A 49 -2.80 -4.76 7.51
C ALA A 49 -3.91 -5.80 7.24
N ILE A 50 -3.60 -7.08 7.45
CA ILE A 50 -4.48 -8.21 7.11
C ILE A 50 -4.76 -9.07 8.34
N MET A 51 -5.81 -9.90 8.29
CA MET A 51 -6.00 -10.92 9.33
C MET A 51 -4.84 -11.92 9.30
N LYS A 52 -4.35 -12.30 10.48
CA LYS A 52 -3.31 -13.32 10.63
C LYS A 52 -3.74 -14.65 10.02
N GLY A 53 -2.77 -15.42 9.52
CA GLY A 53 -2.99 -16.78 8.99
C GLY A 53 -2.75 -16.93 7.49
N ARG A 54 -2.28 -15.87 6.81
CA ARG A 54 -1.75 -16.00 5.43
C ARG A 54 -0.27 -16.39 5.47
N SER A 55 0.15 -17.21 4.52
CA SER A 55 1.57 -17.57 4.36
C SER A 55 2.40 -16.38 3.92
N ASP A 56 3.70 -16.43 4.17
CA ASP A 56 4.63 -15.38 3.76
C ASP A 56 4.66 -15.22 2.23
N THR A 57 4.46 -16.31 1.47
CA THR A 57 4.31 -16.25 0.01
C THR A 57 3.13 -15.38 -0.43
N ILE A 58 1.95 -15.53 0.22
CA ILE A 58 0.78 -14.69 -0.08
C ILE A 58 1.06 -13.23 0.31
N LYS A 59 1.70 -13.00 1.46
CA LYS A 59 2.06 -11.64 1.90
C LYS A 59 3.04 -10.97 0.93
N GLU A 60 4.05 -11.70 0.46
CA GLU A 60 5.01 -11.21 -0.53
C GLU A 60 4.32 -10.89 -1.86
N GLN A 61 3.42 -11.76 -2.33
CA GLN A 61 2.64 -11.53 -3.54
C GLN A 61 1.78 -10.27 -3.42
N LEU A 62 1.08 -10.07 -2.30
CA LEU A 62 0.30 -8.87 -2.04
C LEU A 62 1.18 -7.61 -2.03
N ALA A 63 2.36 -7.66 -1.40
CA ALA A 63 3.28 -6.53 -1.37
C ALA A 63 3.76 -6.15 -2.77
N LYS A 64 4.19 -7.14 -3.57
CA LYS A 64 4.62 -6.94 -4.96
C LYS A 64 3.51 -6.39 -5.83
N PHE A 65 2.30 -6.90 -5.64
CA PHE A 65 1.14 -6.50 -6.42
C PHE A 65 0.77 -5.03 -6.16
N VAL A 66 0.65 -4.62 -4.89
CA VAL A 66 0.40 -3.21 -4.54
C VAL A 66 1.53 -2.30 -5.03
N LEU A 67 2.78 -2.74 -4.90
CA LEU A 67 3.93 -1.98 -5.39
C LEU A 67 3.88 -1.77 -6.92
N SER A 68 3.52 -2.81 -7.67
CA SER A 68 3.38 -2.75 -9.13
C SER A 68 2.30 -1.74 -9.54
N GLU A 69 1.14 -1.76 -8.88
CA GLU A 69 0.04 -0.84 -9.19
C GLU A 69 0.38 0.61 -8.87
N LEU A 70 1.05 0.87 -7.74
CA LEU A 70 1.53 2.21 -7.41
C LEU A 70 2.46 2.75 -8.51
N LYS A 71 3.42 1.92 -8.96
CA LYS A 71 4.36 2.30 -10.02
C LYS A 71 3.66 2.50 -11.36
N ASN A 72 2.68 1.66 -11.69
CA ASN A 72 1.91 1.77 -12.92
C ASN A 72 1.13 3.10 -12.98
N VAL A 73 0.47 3.48 -11.89
CA VAL A 73 -0.35 4.69 -11.85
C VAL A 73 0.47 5.97 -11.70
N LEU A 74 1.56 5.94 -10.93
CA LEU A 74 2.29 7.14 -10.53
C LEU A 74 3.67 7.29 -11.20
N GLY A 75 4.29 6.19 -11.63
CA GLY A 75 5.69 6.19 -12.07
C GLY A 75 5.96 7.07 -13.28
N ALA A 76 5.01 7.17 -14.22
CA ALA A 76 5.14 8.05 -15.37
C ALA A 76 5.08 9.55 -15.01
N TYR A 77 4.41 9.90 -13.91
CA TYR A 77 4.22 11.29 -13.48
C TYR A 77 5.26 11.74 -12.47
N TYR A 78 5.83 10.80 -11.70
CA TYR A 78 6.75 11.08 -10.60
C TYR A 78 7.98 10.15 -10.67
N PRO A 79 8.96 10.45 -11.55
CA PRO A 79 10.09 9.56 -11.82
C PRO A 79 11.05 9.39 -10.64
N THR A 80 11.10 10.36 -9.72
CA THR A 80 11.94 10.33 -8.51
C THR A 80 11.23 9.76 -7.28
N LEU A 81 9.98 9.31 -7.45
CA LEU A 81 9.16 8.80 -6.36
C LEU A 81 9.71 7.46 -5.85
N SER A 82 10.02 7.40 -4.56
CA SER A 82 10.36 6.16 -3.87
C SER A 82 9.09 5.47 -3.35
N TYR A 83 9.09 4.14 -3.37
CA TYR A 83 7.92 3.33 -2.97
C TYR A 83 8.33 2.32 -1.89
N GLY A 84 7.51 2.19 -0.85
CA GLY A 84 7.60 1.13 0.15
C GLY A 84 6.24 0.49 0.36
N VAL A 85 6.19 -0.84 0.42
CA VAL A 85 4.98 -1.59 0.76
C VAL A 85 5.32 -2.62 1.81
N GLU A 86 4.56 -2.63 2.89
CA GLU A 86 4.67 -3.61 3.97
C GLU A 86 3.32 -4.30 4.17
N VAL A 87 3.32 -5.62 4.25
CA VAL A 87 2.14 -6.42 4.60
C VAL A 87 2.33 -6.94 6.03
N VAL A 88 1.42 -6.58 6.93
CA VAL A 88 1.49 -6.98 8.33
C VAL A 88 0.25 -7.75 8.75
N ASP A 89 0.44 -8.69 9.67
CA ASP A 89 -0.69 -9.30 10.38
C ASP A 89 -1.24 -8.31 11.42
N LEU A 90 -2.56 -8.26 11.51
CA LEU A 90 -3.26 -7.65 12.64
C LEU A 90 -2.99 -8.47 13.91
N ALA A 91 -3.07 -7.80 15.06
CA ALA A 91 -2.89 -8.42 16.36
C ALA A 91 -3.94 -9.52 16.61
N ASP A 92 -3.57 -10.52 17.42
CA ASP A 92 -4.45 -11.67 17.75
C ASP A 92 -5.75 -11.25 18.45
N ASN A 93 -5.76 -10.10 19.11
CA ASN A 93 -6.91 -9.51 19.78
C ASN A 93 -7.67 -8.47 18.94
N TYR A 94 -7.49 -8.45 17.62
CA TYR A 94 -8.22 -7.55 16.74
C TYR A 94 -9.73 -7.77 16.85
N GLN A 95 -10.47 -6.69 17.12
CA GLN A 95 -11.93 -6.66 17.19
C GLN A 95 -12.49 -5.79 16.06
N LYS A 96 -13.65 -6.18 15.54
CA LYS A 96 -14.45 -5.36 14.63
C LYS A 96 -15.89 -5.31 15.16
N ALA A 97 -16.52 -4.15 15.07
CA ALA A 97 -17.95 -3.96 15.28
C ALA A 97 -18.65 -3.91 13.92
#